data_AF-A0A5B1B3M5-F1
#
_entry.id   AF-A0A5B1B3M5-F1
#
_cell.length_a   1.000
_cell.length_b   1.000
_cell.length_c   1.000
_cell.angle_alpha   90.00
_cell.angle_beta   90.00
_cell.angle_gamma   90.00
#
_symmetry.space_group_name_H-M   'P 1'
#
loop_
_entity.id
_entity.type
_entity.pdbx_description
1 polymer ?
#
loop_
_entity_poly.entity_id
_entity_poly.type
_entity_poly.pdbx_seq_one_letter_code
_entity_poly.pdbx_strand_id
1 'polypeptide(L)'
;MKATSIANHEKTFFETGRDSDGKEFVLTAKTIAVKDTNEAMLYISCRSKNGDASFYYHEKNPKTQIVLHHTAGYLKGDVAALSKPNYRVSVPFIIARNGKFSICGPLLIGHII
;
A
#
# COMPACT_ATOMS: atom_id res chain seq x y z
N MET A 1 -21.77 -7.19 3.70
CA MET A 1 -20.64 -7.37 4.65
C MET A 1 -21.13 -7.00 6.04
N LYS A 2 -20.76 -7.73 7.10
CA LYS A 2 -21.07 -7.31 8.49
C LYS A 2 -19.91 -6.47 9.01
N ALA A 3 -20.15 -5.26 9.52
CA ALA A 3 -19.09 -4.35 10.00
C ALA A 3 -18.17 -5.01 11.06
N THR A 4 -18.71 -5.96 11.82
CA THR A 4 -17.96 -6.72 12.84
C THR A 4 -16.85 -7.60 12.28
N SER A 5 -16.80 -7.88 10.97
CA SER A 5 -15.75 -8.71 10.35
C SER A 5 -14.54 -7.92 9.85
N ILE A 6 -14.58 -6.58 9.86
CA ILE A 6 -13.51 -5.72 9.31
C ILE A 6 -12.16 -6.00 9.97
N ALA A 7 -12.12 -6.08 11.31
CA ALA A 7 -10.88 -6.35 12.05
C ALA A 7 -10.24 -7.69 11.63
N ASN A 8 -11.06 -8.72 11.40
CA ASN A 8 -10.59 -10.01 10.92
C ASN A 8 -10.04 -9.90 9.49
N HIS A 9 -10.74 -9.22 8.59
CA HIS A 9 -10.24 -9.02 7.22
C HIS A 9 -8.88 -8.30 7.19
N GLU A 10 -8.71 -7.25 7.98
CA GLU A 10 -7.43 -6.52 8.09
C GLU A 10 -6.33 -7.41 8.70
N LYS A 11 -6.63 -8.14 9.78
CA LYS A 11 -5.70 -9.09 10.39
C LYS A 11 -5.22 -10.14 9.38
N THR A 12 -6.16 -10.78 8.67
CA THR A 12 -5.81 -11.83 7.69
C THR A 12 -4.96 -11.31 6.54
N PHE A 13 -5.11 -10.05 6.12
CA PHE A 13 -4.25 -9.47 5.09
C PHE A 13 -2.78 -9.46 5.54
N PHE A 14 -2.51 -9.02 6.78
CA PHE A 14 -1.13 -8.99 7.29
C PHE A 14 -0.56 -10.39 7.58
N GLU A 15 -1.39 -11.38 7.88
CA GLU A 15 -0.95 -12.76 8.11
C GLU A 15 -0.67 -13.52 6.82
N THR A 16 -1.49 -13.30 5.79
CA THR A 16 -1.48 -14.13 4.56
C THR A 16 -0.89 -13.40 3.36
N GLY A 17 -0.85 -12.07 3.37
CA GLY A 17 -0.54 -11.25 2.21
C GLY A 17 -1.58 -11.35 1.09
N ARG A 18 -2.80 -11.87 1.36
CA ARG A 18 -3.84 -12.04 0.33
C ARG A 18 -4.89 -10.94 0.39
N ASP A 19 -5.21 -10.34 -0.75
CA ASP A 19 -6.31 -9.39 -0.90
C ASP A 19 -7.67 -10.09 -1.07
N SER A 20 -8.75 -9.30 -1.24
CA SER A 20 -10.11 -9.83 -1.36
C SER A 20 -10.38 -10.57 -2.67
N ASP A 21 -9.60 -10.30 -3.72
CA ASP A 21 -9.69 -10.97 -5.02
C ASP A 21 -8.74 -12.18 -5.11
N GLY A 22 -7.98 -12.45 -4.04
CA GLY A 22 -7.07 -13.59 -3.91
C GLY A 22 -5.66 -13.32 -4.42
N LYS A 23 -5.34 -12.09 -4.82
CA LYS A 23 -3.98 -11.71 -5.24
C LYS A 23 -3.05 -11.72 -4.04
N GLU A 24 -1.87 -12.29 -4.23
CA GLU A 24 -0.88 -12.45 -3.18
C GLU A 24 0.17 -11.34 -3.22
N PHE A 25 0.57 -10.88 -2.04
CA PHE A 25 1.57 -9.86 -1.81
C PHE A 25 2.64 -10.37 -0.85
N VAL A 26 3.90 -10.08 -1.19
CA VAL A 26 5.03 -10.24 -0.27
C VAL A 26 5.04 -9.01 0.63
N LEU A 27 4.81 -9.25 1.92
CA LEU A 27 4.84 -8.24 2.97
C LEU A 27 6.16 -8.36 3.74
N THR A 28 6.95 -7.28 3.77
CA THR A 28 8.26 -7.28 4.45
C THR A 28 8.41 -6.01 5.27
N ALA A 29 8.63 -6.15 6.57
CA ALA A 29 8.95 -5.01 7.44
C ALA A 29 10.32 -4.43 7.04
N LYS A 30 10.38 -3.10 6.91
CA LYS A 30 11.57 -2.34 6.53
C LYS A 30 11.61 -1.03 7.30
N THR A 31 12.79 -0.44 7.38
CA THR A 31 12.99 0.90 7.95
C THR A 31 13.48 1.85 6.88
N ILE A 32 13.15 3.13 7.03
CA ILE A 32 13.70 4.22 6.22
C ILE A 32 14.13 5.33 7.16
N ALA A 33 15.34 5.86 6.96
CA ALA A 33 15.80 7.02 7.70
C ALA A 33 15.01 8.26 7.27
N VAL A 34 14.63 9.09 8.23
CA VAL A 34 14.02 10.38 7.96
C VAL A 34 15.14 11.37 7.66
N LYS A 35 15.01 12.11 6.55
CA LYS A 35 16.04 13.06 6.12
C LYS A 35 16.28 14.10 7.22
N ASP A 36 17.54 14.45 7.44
CA ASP A 36 17.99 15.48 8.37
C ASP A 36 17.61 15.23 9.84
N THR A 37 17.28 13.98 10.19
CA THR A 37 17.07 13.54 11.58
C THR A 37 17.79 12.21 11.85
N ASN A 38 17.90 11.84 13.13
CA ASN A 38 18.38 10.52 13.55
C ASN A 38 17.24 9.50 13.69
N GLU A 39 16.05 9.83 13.17
CA GLU A 39 14.87 8.99 13.29
C GLU A 39 14.76 8.02 12.12
N ALA A 40 14.19 6.85 12.40
CA ALA A 40 13.86 5.86 11.40
C ALA A 40 12.37 5.52 11.47
N MET A 41 11.70 5.53 10.32
CA MET A 41 10.30 5.13 10.20
C MET A 41 10.20 3.68 9.76
N LEU A 42 9.43 2.89 10.51
CA LEU A 42 9.07 1.53 10.13
C LEU A 42 7.96 1.57 9.06
N TYR A 43 8.10 0.75 8.02
CA TYR A 43 7.07 0.53 7.02
C TYR A 43 7.01 -0.93 6.59
N ILE A 44 5.90 -1.31 5.97
CA ILE A 44 5.72 -2.61 5.31
C ILE A 44 5.90 -2.41 3.81
N SER A 45 6.96 -2.98 3.26
CA SER A 45 7.07 -3.18 1.82
C SER A 45 6.00 -4.18 1.40
N CYS A 46 5.15 -3.78 0.46
CA CYS A 46 4.02 -4.55 -0.05
C CYS A 46 4.23 -4.69 -1.56
N ARG A 47 4.55 -5.89 -2.04
CA ARG A 47 4.83 -6.11 -3.47
C ARG A 47 4.03 -7.28 -3.98
N SER A 48 3.42 -7.15 -5.15
CA SER A 48 2.70 -8.28 -5.73
C SER A 48 3.65 -9.45 -5.96
N LYS A 49 3.26 -10.64 -5.51
CA LYS A 49 4.12 -11.84 -5.54
C LYS A 49 4.50 -12.27 -6.96
N ASN A 50 3.62 -12.02 -7.93
CA ASN A 50 3.86 -12.31 -9.34
C ASN A 50 4.51 -11.13 -10.10
N GLY A 51 4.89 -10.05 -9.41
CA GLY A 51 5.49 -8.87 -10.03
C GLY A 51 4.53 -8.02 -10.88
N ASP A 52 3.21 -8.23 -10.79
CA ASP A 52 2.24 -7.41 -11.53
C ASP A 52 2.41 -5.92 -11.20
N ALA A 53 2.52 -5.13 -12.26
CA ALA A 53 2.67 -3.68 -12.25
C ALA A 53 1.65 -2.98 -13.15
N SER A 54 0.70 -3.72 -13.74
CA SER A 54 -0.26 -3.22 -14.73
C SER A 54 -1.29 -2.21 -14.15
N PHE A 55 -1.33 -2.08 -12.83
CA PHE A 55 -2.25 -1.21 -12.10
C PHE A 55 -1.69 0.20 -11.84
N TYR A 56 -0.48 0.52 -12.30
CA TYR A 56 0.10 1.87 -12.23
C TYR A 56 0.94 2.19 -13.48
N TYR A 57 1.20 3.47 -13.69
CA TYR A 57 2.12 3.93 -14.73
C TYR A 57 3.57 3.86 -14.22
N HIS A 58 4.48 3.34 -15.05
CA HIS A 58 5.91 3.27 -14.72
C HIS A 58 6.63 4.62 -14.82
N GLU A 59 5.99 5.60 -15.47
CA GLU A 59 6.55 6.93 -15.67
C GLU A 59 6.70 7.68 -14.35
N LYS A 60 7.91 8.19 -14.11
CA LYS A 60 8.21 9.05 -12.96
C LYS A 60 7.87 10.49 -13.31
N ASN A 61 7.03 11.09 -12.50
CA ASN A 61 6.63 12.48 -12.64
C ASN A 61 6.99 13.24 -11.36
N PRO A 62 7.59 14.44 -11.45
CA PRO A 62 7.81 15.28 -10.27
C PRO A 62 6.47 15.59 -9.61
N LYS A 63 6.41 15.46 -8.29
CA LYS A 63 5.20 15.70 -7.50
C LYS A 63 5.42 16.99 -6.71
N THR A 64 4.43 17.87 -6.70
CA THR A 64 4.46 19.13 -5.94
C THR A 64 3.49 19.12 -4.75
N GLN A 65 2.66 18.09 -4.65
CA GLN A 65 1.60 17.97 -3.67
C GLN A 65 1.46 16.53 -3.18
N ILE A 66 1.05 16.39 -1.92
CA ILE A 66 0.64 15.12 -1.31
C ILE A 66 -0.87 15.20 -1.10
N VAL A 67 -1.61 14.21 -1.61
CA VAL A 67 -3.06 14.13 -1.45
C VAL A 67 -3.39 12.99 -0.49
N LEU A 68 -4.25 13.26 0.48
CA LEU A 68 -4.72 12.30 1.47
C LEU A 68 -6.16 11.90 1.13
N HIS A 69 -6.39 10.60 0.93
CA HIS A 69 -7.70 10.02 0.74
C HIS A 69 -8.01 9.06 1.89
N HIS A 70 -9.23 9.09 2.40
CA HIS A 70 -9.74 8.05 3.29
C HIS A 70 -10.59 7.09 2.46
N THR A 71 -10.49 5.79 2.74
CA THR A 71 -11.34 4.78 2.11
C THR A 71 -12.56 4.50 2.99
N ALA A 72 -13.71 4.25 2.37
CA ALA A 72 -14.93 3.82 3.06
C ALA A 72 -15.00 2.27 3.14
N GLY A 73 -13.85 1.62 3.33
CA GLY A 73 -13.67 0.18 3.16
C GLY A 73 -12.85 -0.49 4.26
N TYR A 74 -12.18 -1.57 3.87
CA TYR A 74 -11.28 -2.34 4.70
C TYR A 74 -10.04 -2.69 3.88
N LEU A 75 -8.88 -2.73 4.54
CA LEU A 75 -7.57 -2.85 3.89
C LEU A 75 -7.51 -3.89 2.77
N LYS A 76 -8.02 -5.09 3.06
CA LYS A 76 -7.97 -6.23 2.13
C LYS A 76 -8.76 -5.98 0.84
N GLY A 77 -9.90 -5.28 0.92
CA GLY A 77 -10.70 -4.88 -0.24
C GLY A 77 -10.11 -3.68 -0.96
N ASP A 78 -9.57 -2.72 -0.22
CA ASP A 78 -8.94 -1.53 -0.79
C ASP A 78 -7.70 -1.91 -1.60
N VAL A 79 -6.86 -2.83 -1.10
CA VAL A 79 -5.69 -3.35 -1.84
C VAL A 79 -6.12 -4.06 -3.13
N ALA A 80 -7.21 -4.82 -3.11
CA ALA A 80 -7.74 -5.45 -4.32
C ALA A 80 -8.15 -4.41 -5.38
N ALA A 81 -8.90 -3.38 -4.96
CA ALA A 81 -9.31 -2.31 -5.86
C ALA A 81 -8.12 -1.51 -6.42
N LEU A 82 -7.14 -1.18 -5.57
CA LEU A 82 -5.96 -0.37 -5.90
C LEU A 82 -4.87 -1.13 -6.67
N SER A 83 -5.01 -2.45 -6.78
CA SER A 83 -4.08 -3.32 -7.50
C SER A 83 -4.74 -4.09 -8.64
N LYS A 84 -5.95 -3.68 -9.02
CA LYS A 84 -6.73 -4.29 -10.09
C LYS A 84 -6.02 -4.14 -11.44
N PRO A 85 -5.79 -5.24 -12.18
CA PRO A 85 -5.10 -5.21 -13.45
C PRO A 85 -5.73 -4.22 -14.44
N ASN A 86 -4.89 -3.42 -15.10
CA ASN A 86 -5.28 -2.44 -16.11
C ASN A 86 -6.26 -1.34 -15.66
N TYR A 87 -6.54 -1.22 -14.36
CA TYR A 87 -7.45 -0.20 -13.83
C TYR A 87 -6.77 1.16 -13.63
N ARG A 88 -5.43 1.16 -13.49
CA ARG A 88 -4.54 2.33 -13.40
C ARG A 88 -4.90 3.35 -12.32
N VAL A 89 -5.70 2.93 -11.34
CA VAL A 89 -6.00 3.66 -10.12
C VAL A 89 -5.23 2.97 -9.00
N SER A 90 -4.20 3.64 -8.48
CA SER A 90 -3.33 3.11 -7.44
C SER A 90 -2.84 4.23 -6.53
N VAL A 91 -2.38 3.85 -5.34
CA VAL A 91 -1.74 4.76 -4.40
C VAL A 91 -0.39 4.17 -3.98
N PRO A 92 0.65 5.00 -3.78
CA PRO A 92 1.95 4.53 -3.34
C PRO A 92 1.94 4.09 -1.87
N PHE A 93 1.11 4.74 -1.05
CA PHE A 93 1.08 4.61 0.41
C PHE A 93 -0.31 4.22 0.91
N ILE A 94 -0.35 3.33 1.90
CA ILE A 94 -1.57 2.93 2.59
C ILE A 94 -1.31 2.97 4.10
N ILE A 95 -2.20 3.63 4.85
CA ILE A 95 -2.19 3.63 6.31
C ILE A 95 -3.36 2.77 6.77
N ALA A 96 -3.06 1.63 7.38
CA ALA A 96 -4.07 0.74 7.92
C ALA A 96 -4.63 1.28 9.25
N ARG A 97 -5.83 0.82 9.63
CA ARG A 97 -6.52 1.23 10.87
C ARG A 97 -5.72 0.97 12.15
N ASN A 98 -4.81 0.00 12.12
CA ASN A 98 -3.90 -0.32 13.22
C ASN A 98 -2.61 0.53 13.22
N GLY A 99 -2.53 1.56 12.39
CA GLY A 99 -1.38 2.45 12.28
C GLY A 99 -0.23 1.92 11.41
N LYS A 100 -0.33 0.71 10.85
CA LYS A 100 0.72 0.18 9.98
C LYS A 100 0.75 0.94 8.65
N PHE A 101 1.92 1.50 8.36
CA PHE A 101 2.22 2.16 7.09
C PHE A 101 2.76 1.16 6.07
N SER A 102 2.14 1.08 4.89
CA SER A 102 2.52 0.15 3.82
C SER A 102 2.82 0.88 2.52
N ILE A 103 3.86 0.43 1.81
CA ILE A 103 4.24 0.94 0.49
C ILE A 103 3.93 -0.16 -0.54
N CYS A 104 2.80 -0.04 -1.23
CA CYS A 104 2.32 -1.05 -2.19
C CYS A 104 2.64 -0.70 -3.65
N GLY A 105 2.76 0.59 -3.98
CA GLY A 105 3.16 1.09 -5.31
C GLY A 105 4.65 1.45 -5.37
N PRO A 106 5.21 1.68 -6.56
CA PRO A 106 6.57 2.19 -6.67
C PRO A 106 6.66 3.58 -6.03
N LEU A 107 7.75 3.83 -5.29
CA LEU A 107 8.13 5.18 -4.88
C LEU A 107 8.67 5.89 -6.11
N LEU A 108 7.80 6.58 -6.84
CA LEU A 108 8.17 7.38 -8.01
C LEU A 108 8.33 8.86 -7.65
N ILE A 109 8.74 9.15 -6.41
CA ILE A 109 9.14 10.48 -6.00
C ILE A 109 10.60 10.65 -6.42
N GLY A 110 10.83 11.03 -7.67
CA GLY A 110 12.09 11.63 -8.07
C GLY A 110 12.17 13.02 -7.45
N HIS A 111 13.17 13.26 -6.61
CA HIS A 111 13.49 14.57 -6.01
C HIS A 111 12.32 15.25 -5.27
N ILE A 112 11.98 14.72 -4.09
CA ILE A 112 11.66 15.58 -2.94
C ILE A 112 12.51 15.07 -1.78
N ILE A 113 13.82 15.27 -1.92
CA ILE A 113 14.85 15.28 -0.89
C ILE A 113 15.92 16.20 -1.46
#